data_AF-A0A496VXV6-F1
#
_entry.id   AF-A0A496VXV6-F1
#
_cell.length_a   1.000
_cell.length_b   1.000
_cell.length_c   1.000
_cell.angle_alpha   90.00
_cell.angle_beta   90.00
_cell.angle_gamma   90.00
#
_symmetry.space_group_name_H-M   'P 1'
#
loop_
_entity.id
_entity.type
_entity.pdbx_description
1 polymer ?
#
loop_
_entity_poly.entity_id
_entity_poly.type
_entity_poly.pdbx_seq_one_letter_code
_entity_poly.pdbx_strand_id
1 'polypeptide(L)'
;MQKQTLTGCLSLACLRQKPQDEKYPVHLAATEEIALTYHGFIDNLSDIQEQLLQLGYEVDSLCSSEVILLFIRRYLDIEMSAREASLCVLKRLKGEFAIIALFADEQSLVIAQRGVPMMLFIKENEVSICSDSTACLVQPLMQIEQDSLLILRSFQK
;
A
#
# COMPACT_ATOMS: atom_id res chain seq x y z
N MET A 1 14.87 15.48 -6.62
CA MET A 1 14.62 14.07 -6.99
C MET A 1 14.84 13.91 -8.49
N GLN A 2 15.80 13.07 -8.90
CA GLN A 2 16.00 12.71 -10.31
C GLN A 2 14.88 11.77 -10.76
N LYS A 3 14.27 12.05 -11.92
CA LYS A 3 13.28 11.17 -12.55
C LYS A 3 14.02 10.16 -13.43
N GLN A 4 13.96 8.87 -13.08
CA GLN A 4 14.38 7.78 -13.97
C GLN A 4 13.13 7.09 -14.51
N THR A 5 13.12 6.81 -15.82
CA THR A 5 11.99 6.17 -16.51
C THR A 5 12.29 4.68 -16.67
N LEU A 6 11.36 3.83 -16.24
CA LEU A 6 11.42 2.38 -16.39
C LEU A 6 10.19 1.91 -17.17
N THR A 7 10.39 0.93 -18.06
CA THR A 7 9.31 0.33 -18.86
C THR A 7 9.05 -1.06 -18.29
N GLY A 8 7.81 -1.39 -17.90
CA GLY A 8 7.53 -2.69 -17.28
C GLY A 8 6.09 -2.90 -16.80
N CYS A 9 5.85 -4.06 -16.17
CA CYS A 9 4.61 -4.37 -15.46
C CYS A 9 4.84 -4.20 -13.95
N LEU A 10 3.88 -3.63 -13.24
CA LEU A 10 3.92 -3.55 -11.78
C LEU A 10 3.28 -4.80 -11.19
N SER A 11 3.93 -5.40 -10.20
CA SER A 11 3.45 -6.57 -9.49
C SER A 11 3.53 -6.34 -7.98
N LEU A 12 2.62 -6.97 -7.25
CA LEU A 12 2.55 -6.91 -5.81
C LEU A 12 2.66 -8.34 -5.29
N ALA A 13 3.73 -8.61 -4.55
CA ALA A 13 3.99 -9.91 -3.94
C ALA A 13 3.96 -9.77 -2.42
N CYS A 14 3.33 -10.73 -1.77
CA CYS A 14 3.21 -10.78 -0.32
C CYS A 14 3.56 -12.21 0.13
N LEU A 15 4.54 -12.34 1.03
CA LEU A 15 4.80 -13.62 1.67
C LEU A 15 3.71 -13.86 2.73
N ARG A 16 2.83 -14.83 2.48
CA ARG A 16 1.81 -15.24 3.44
C ARG A 16 2.51 -16.04 4.54
N GLN A 17 2.66 -15.45 5.72
CA GLN A 17 3.37 -16.07 6.83
C GLN A 17 2.42 -16.90 7.72
N LYS A 18 2.97 -17.92 8.40
CA LYS A 18 2.20 -18.77 9.32
C LYS A 18 1.79 -17.95 10.56
N PRO A 19 0.58 -18.17 11.12
CA PRO A 19 0.00 -17.32 12.17
C PRO A 19 0.73 -17.36 13.53
N GLN A 20 1.85 -18.08 13.67
CA GLN A 20 2.45 -18.39 14.97
C GLN A 20 3.63 -17.51 15.38
N ASP A 21 4.14 -16.61 14.53
CA ASP A 21 5.52 -16.11 14.75
C ASP A 21 5.80 -14.61 14.59
N GLU A 22 4.84 -13.67 14.51
CA GLU A 22 5.26 -12.26 14.67
C GLU A 22 4.21 -11.20 15.00
N LYS A 23 4.76 -10.04 15.39
CA LYS A 23 4.11 -8.84 15.90
C LYS A 23 3.16 -8.17 14.91
N TYR A 24 3.18 -8.37 13.59
CA TYR A 24 2.28 -7.65 12.67
C TYR A 24 1.76 -8.52 11.51
N PRO A 25 0.43 -8.71 11.34
CA PRO A 25 -0.10 -9.56 10.28
C PRO A 25 -0.01 -8.91 8.89
N VAL A 26 0.16 -9.74 7.85
CA VAL A 26 0.17 -9.29 6.45
C VAL A 26 -1.12 -9.67 5.76
N HIS A 27 -1.75 -8.70 5.10
CA HIS A 27 -3.07 -8.87 4.49
C HIS A 27 -3.09 -8.36 3.04
N LEU A 28 -3.76 -9.10 2.16
CA LEU A 28 -3.97 -8.76 0.75
C LEU A 28 -5.47 -8.60 0.49
N ALA A 29 -5.86 -7.50 -0.14
CA ALA A 29 -7.21 -7.29 -0.67
C ALA A 29 -7.11 -6.82 -2.12
N ALA A 30 -8.03 -7.25 -2.98
CA ALA A 30 -8.05 -6.82 -4.38
C ALA A 30 -9.48 -6.67 -4.90
N THR A 31 -9.64 -5.70 -5.77
CA THR A 31 -10.81 -5.43 -6.61
C THR A 31 -10.34 -5.30 -8.06
N GLU A 32 -11.23 -5.05 -9.01
CA GLU A 32 -10.85 -4.79 -10.40
C GLU A 32 -9.99 -3.51 -10.56
N GLU A 33 -10.14 -2.56 -9.65
CA GLU A 33 -9.50 -1.24 -9.73
C GLU A 33 -8.24 -1.12 -8.84
N ILE A 34 -8.23 -1.79 -7.68
CA ILE A 34 -7.20 -1.65 -6.66
C ILE A 34 -6.78 -3.02 -6.12
N ALA A 35 -5.48 -3.26 -6.04
CA ALA A 35 -4.91 -4.33 -5.22
C ALA A 35 -4.04 -3.72 -4.10
N LEU A 36 -4.20 -4.17 -2.86
CA LEU A 36 -3.55 -3.59 -1.69
C LEU A 36 -2.94 -4.68 -0.81
N THR A 37 -1.69 -4.47 -0.40
CA THR A 37 -1.11 -5.18 0.74
C THR A 37 -0.85 -4.23 1.90
N TYR A 38 -0.97 -4.76 3.10
CA TYR A 38 -0.76 -4.07 4.35
C TYR A 38 0.05 -4.94 5.29
N HIS A 39 1.01 -4.33 5.98
CA HIS A 39 1.77 -4.93 7.06
C HIS A 39 1.83 -3.95 8.24
N GLY A 40 1.32 -4.33 9.41
CA GLY A 40 1.33 -3.44 10.57
C GLY A 40 0.13 -3.60 11.50
N PHE A 41 -0.09 -2.57 12.32
CA PHE A 41 -1.32 -2.34 13.10
C PHE A 41 -1.92 -0.97 12.84
N ILE A 42 -3.25 -0.91 12.76
CA ILE A 42 -4.04 0.32 12.63
C ILE A 42 -4.99 0.38 13.83
N ASP A 43 -4.81 1.41 14.66
CA ASP A 43 -5.50 1.52 15.95
C ASP A 43 -6.96 1.94 15.79
N ASN A 44 -7.27 2.73 14.77
CA ASN A 44 -8.59 3.31 14.54
C ASN A 44 -9.37 2.65 13.40
N LEU A 45 -9.10 1.37 13.15
CA LEU A 45 -9.73 0.63 12.05
C LEU A 45 -11.24 0.46 12.27
N SER A 46 -11.67 0.20 13.51
CA SER A 46 -13.09 0.06 13.87
C SER A 46 -13.88 1.35 13.59
N ASP A 47 -13.31 2.51 13.94
CA ASP A 47 -13.94 3.82 13.65
C ASP A 47 -14.14 4.03 12.14
N ILE A 48 -13.16 3.61 11.34
CA ILE A 48 -13.21 3.70 9.87
C ILE A 48 -14.27 2.75 9.33
N GLN A 49 -14.34 1.53 9.86
CA GLN A 49 -15.35 0.56 9.47
C GLN A 49 -16.77 1.08 9.77
N GLU A 50 -17.01 1.61 10.96
CA GLU A 50 -18.30 2.21 11.32
C GLU A 50 -18.68 3.36 10.38
N GLN A 51 -17.71 4.20 10.04
CA GLN A 51 -17.93 5.26 9.07
C GLN A 51 -18.33 4.71 7.69
N LEU A 52 -17.62 3.70 7.18
CA LEU A 52 -17.93 3.08 5.89
C LEU A 52 -19.34 2.48 5.87
N LEU A 53 -19.74 1.79 6.94
CA LEU A 53 -21.09 1.25 7.08
C LEU A 53 -22.16 2.35 7.08
N GLN A 54 -21.93 3.47 7.77
CA GLN A 54 -22.85 4.62 7.77
C GLN A 54 -23.02 5.26 6.39
N LEU A 55 -22.01 5.12 5.52
CA LEU A 55 -22.02 5.62 4.15
C LEU A 55 -22.62 4.64 3.16
N GLY A 56 -23.03 3.45 3.62
CA GLY A 56 -23.64 2.41 2.79
C GLY A 56 -22.66 1.47 2.09
N TYR A 57 -21.38 1.45 2.50
CA TYR A 57 -20.45 0.42 2.03
C TYR A 57 -20.72 -0.90 2.74
N GLU A 58 -20.77 -1.98 1.98
CA GLU A 58 -20.77 -3.34 2.52
C GLU A 58 -19.33 -3.73 2.85
N VAL A 59 -19.11 -4.17 4.10
CA VAL A 59 -17.82 -4.68 4.57
C VAL A 59 -18.04 -6.16 4.86
N ASP A 60 -17.64 -7.01 3.92
CA ASP A 60 -17.96 -8.44 3.93
C ASP A 60 -17.11 -9.19 4.95
N SER A 61 -15.91 -8.69 5.25
CA SER A 61 -15.03 -9.27 6.26
C SER A 61 -14.48 -8.25 7.25
N LEU A 62 -14.21 -8.71 8.46
CA LEU A 62 -13.45 -7.96 9.49
C LEU A 62 -11.95 -7.84 9.15
N CYS A 63 -11.56 -8.08 7.89
CA CYS A 63 -10.15 -8.05 7.51
C CYS A 63 -9.67 -6.62 7.33
N SER A 64 -8.57 -6.28 8.01
CA SER A 64 -7.99 -4.94 8.00
C SER A 64 -7.67 -4.41 6.60
N SER A 65 -7.19 -5.26 5.69
CA SER A 65 -6.90 -4.85 4.31
C SER A 65 -8.15 -4.46 3.53
N GLU A 66 -9.29 -5.10 3.79
CA GLU A 66 -10.54 -4.79 3.10
C GLU A 66 -11.08 -3.43 3.56
N VAL A 67 -11.06 -3.16 4.87
CA VAL A 67 -11.45 -1.86 5.42
C VAL A 67 -10.58 -0.74 4.84
N ILE A 68 -9.25 -0.93 4.75
CA ILE A 68 -8.34 0.05 4.14
C ILE A 68 -8.67 0.24 2.65
N LEU A 69 -8.88 -0.85 1.91
CA LEU A 69 -9.20 -0.80 0.49
C LEU A 69 -10.49 -0.02 0.25
N LEU A 70 -11.57 -0.37 0.95
CA LEU A 70 -12.85 0.34 0.86
C LEU A 70 -12.72 1.80 1.28
N PHE A 71 -11.84 2.10 2.23
CA PHE A 71 -11.59 3.47 2.64
C PHE A 71 -10.87 4.30 1.57
N ILE A 72 -9.95 3.70 0.81
CA ILE A 72 -9.36 4.33 -0.38
C ILE A 72 -10.44 4.50 -1.45
N ARG A 73 -11.21 3.44 -1.73
CA ARG A 73 -12.28 3.43 -2.74
C ARG A 73 -13.27 4.56 -2.51
N ARG A 74 -13.66 4.81 -1.26
CA ARG A 74 -14.52 5.96 -0.90
C ARG A 74 -14.04 7.30 -1.48
N TYR A 75 -12.74 7.54 -1.48
CA TYR A 75 -12.19 8.78 -2.02
C TYR A 75 -12.11 8.76 -3.56
N LEU A 76 -11.94 7.58 -4.17
CA LEU A 76 -12.02 7.42 -5.62
C LEU A 76 -13.46 7.63 -6.13
N ASP A 77 -14.47 7.14 -5.40
CA ASP A 77 -15.89 7.28 -5.75
C ASP A 77 -16.36 8.75 -5.82
N ILE A 78 -15.60 9.67 -5.19
CA ILE A 78 -15.81 11.13 -5.29
C ILE A 78 -14.82 11.81 -6.24
N GLU A 79 -14.33 11.06 -7.23
CA GLU A 79 -13.48 11.49 -8.34
C GLU A 79 -12.09 12.04 -7.94
N MET A 80 -11.55 11.62 -6.78
CA MET A 80 -10.17 11.94 -6.43
C MET A 80 -9.18 11.01 -7.15
N SER A 81 -8.00 11.52 -7.50
CA SER A 81 -6.93 10.68 -8.06
C SER A 81 -6.43 9.63 -7.05
N ALA A 82 -5.79 8.57 -7.53
CA ALA A 82 -5.22 7.53 -6.67
C ALA A 82 -4.26 8.11 -5.63
N ARG A 83 -3.47 9.12 -6.04
CA ARG A 83 -2.58 9.87 -5.16
C ARG A 83 -3.33 10.61 -4.06
N GLU A 84 -4.37 11.35 -4.42
CA GLU A 84 -5.11 12.18 -3.47
C GLU A 84 -5.92 11.33 -2.49
N ALA A 85 -6.60 10.29 -3.00
CA ALA A 85 -7.31 9.30 -2.20
C ALA A 85 -6.36 8.64 -1.18
N SER A 86 -5.20 8.18 -1.63
CA SER A 86 -4.19 7.58 -0.74
C SER A 86 -3.72 8.58 0.33
N LEU A 87 -3.42 9.83 -0.04
CA LEU A 87 -3.02 10.85 0.95
C LEU A 87 -4.11 11.12 1.99
N CYS A 88 -5.38 11.18 1.58
CA CYS A 88 -6.50 11.37 2.48
C CYS A 88 -6.63 10.21 3.47
N VAL A 89 -6.50 8.97 3.00
CA VAL A 89 -6.52 7.78 3.87
C VAL A 89 -5.36 7.81 4.87
N LEU A 90 -4.13 8.04 4.41
CA LEU A 90 -2.93 7.99 5.26
C LEU A 90 -2.89 9.04 6.36
N LYS A 91 -3.51 10.21 6.12
CA LYS A 91 -3.70 11.25 7.15
C LYS A 91 -4.68 10.82 8.25
N ARG A 92 -5.58 9.89 7.93
CA ARG A 92 -6.65 9.45 8.83
C ARG A 92 -6.35 8.15 9.56
N LEU A 93 -5.52 7.27 8.99
CA LEU A 93 -5.02 6.08 9.67
C LEU A 93 -4.15 6.48 10.87
N LYS A 94 -4.27 5.74 11.98
CA LYS A 94 -3.43 5.83 13.17
C LYS A 94 -2.81 4.47 13.46
N GLY A 95 -1.56 4.44 13.90
CA GLY A 95 -0.82 3.22 14.19
C GLY A 95 0.52 3.14 13.45
N GLU A 96 1.07 1.92 13.40
CA GLU A 96 2.35 1.61 12.76
C GLU A 96 2.11 0.62 11.61
N PHE A 97 2.33 1.06 10.37
CA PHE A 97 2.03 0.25 9.19
C PHE A 97 2.88 0.59 7.97
N ALA A 98 2.96 -0.35 7.05
CA ALA A 98 3.34 -0.16 5.66
C ALA A 98 2.19 -0.62 4.76
N ILE A 99 1.79 0.22 3.81
CA ILE A 99 0.76 -0.04 2.81
C ILE A 99 1.38 0.09 1.43
N ILE A 100 1.09 -0.87 0.57
CA ILE A 100 1.38 -0.82 -0.86
C ILE A 100 0.05 -1.02 -1.59
N ALA A 101 -0.35 -0.06 -2.40
CA ALA A 101 -1.56 -0.11 -3.21
C ALA A 101 -1.22 0.05 -4.69
N LEU A 102 -1.68 -0.89 -5.50
CA LEU A 102 -1.60 -0.89 -6.96
C LEU A 102 -2.96 -0.43 -7.51
N PHE A 103 -2.94 0.58 -8.37
CA PHE A 103 -4.13 1.09 -9.05
C PHE A 103 -4.08 0.75 -10.54
N ALA A 104 -5.13 0.09 -11.04
CA ALA A 104 -5.19 -0.39 -12.41
C ALA A 104 -5.19 0.75 -13.44
N ASP A 105 -5.96 1.79 -13.20
CA ASP A 105 -6.17 2.90 -14.15
C ASP A 105 -4.92 3.79 -14.31
N GLU A 106 -4.27 4.14 -13.20
CA GLU A 106 -3.06 4.98 -13.23
C GLU A 106 -1.76 4.20 -13.49
N GLN A 107 -1.83 2.86 -13.61
CA GLN A 107 -0.66 1.96 -13.59
C GLN A 107 0.37 2.41 -12.54
N SER A 108 -0.13 2.70 -11.33
CA SER A 108 0.65 3.33 -10.28
C SER A 108 0.69 2.47 -9.02
N LEU A 109 1.85 2.45 -8.39
CA LEU A 109 2.08 1.84 -7.10
C LEU A 109 2.27 2.96 -6.09
N VAL A 110 1.36 3.02 -5.12
CA VAL A 110 1.42 3.97 -4.02
C VAL A 110 1.88 3.25 -2.76
N ILE A 111 2.89 3.83 -2.12
CA ILE A 111 3.53 3.23 -0.95
C ILE A 111 3.61 4.27 0.14
N ALA A 112 3.20 3.85 1.33
CA ALA A 112 3.28 4.67 2.50
C ALA A 112 3.63 3.83 3.71
N GLN A 113 4.43 4.43 4.60
CA GLN A 113 4.86 3.78 5.82
C GLN A 113 4.83 4.75 7.00
N ARG A 114 4.51 4.22 8.17
CA ARG A 114 4.58 4.88 9.46
C ARG A 114 5.06 3.85 10.46
N GLY A 115 6.23 4.04 11.07
CA GLY A 115 6.78 3.10 12.06
C GLY A 115 7.33 1.76 11.52
N VAL A 116 6.92 1.32 10.33
CA VAL A 116 7.46 0.11 9.68
C VAL A 116 8.50 0.52 8.62
N PRO A 117 9.76 0.04 8.68
CA PRO A 117 10.78 0.42 7.70
C PRO A 117 10.55 -0.27 6.35
N MET A 118 10.73 0.50 5.27
CA MET A 118 10.65 0.05 3.88
C MET A 118 11.87 0.52 3.10
N MET A 119 12.41 -0.36 2.26
CA MET A 119 13.60 -0.12 1.46
C MET A 119 13.29 -0.27 -0.03
N LEU A 120 13.85 0.65 -0.81
CA LEU A 120 13.79 0.66 -2.27
C LEU A 120 15.05 0.02 -2.84
N PHE A 121 14.88 -0.95 -3.73
CA PHE A 121 15.92 -1.64 -4.45
C PHE A 121 15.77 -1.38 -5.94
N ILE A 122 16.88 -1.16 -6.64
CA ILE A 122 16.91 -1.02 -8.10
C ILE A 122 17.94 -2.00 -8.65
N LYS A 123 17.53 -2.82 -9.62
CA LYS A 123 18.40 -3.75 -10.34
C LYS A 123 18.00 -3.75 -11.81
N GLU A 124 18.93 -3.53 -12.73
CA GLU A 124 18.80 -3.68 -14.20
C GLU A 124 17.35 -3.90 -14.74
N ASN A 125 16.52 -2.84 -14.68
CA ASN A 125 15.11 -2.76 -15.13
C ASN A 125 14.01 -3.26 -14.19
N GLU A 126 14.34 -3.54 -12.94
CA GLU A 126 13.44 -3.93 -11.86
C GLU A 126 13.54 -2.95 -10.70
N VAL A 127 12.39 -2.60 -10.14
CA VAL A 127 12.28 -1.88 -8.87
C VAL A 127 11.53 -2.78 -7.91
N SER A 128 12.19 -3.09 -6.80
CA SER A 128 11.62 -3.93 -5.75
C SER A 128 11.55 -3.11 -4.47
N ILE A 129 10.48 -3.30 -3.71
CA ILE A 129 10.30 -2.62 -2.43
C ILE A 129 9.98 -3.66 -1.38
N CYS A 130 10.75 -3.66 -0.30
CA CYS A 130 10.66 -4.67 0.73
C CYS A 130 10.78 -4.03 2.12
N SER A 131 10.04 -4.59 3.09
CA SER A 131 10.17 -4.23 4.50
C SER A 131 11.41 -4.84 5.15
N ASP A 132 11.88 -5.98 4.63
CA ASP A 132 13.08 -6.68 5.09
C ASP A 132 14.17 -6.63 4.02
N SER A 133 15.39 -6.22 4.42
CA SER A 133 16.54 -6.11 3.52
C SER A 133 17.06 -7.47 3.07
N THR A 134 16.79 -8.53 3.82
CA THR A 134 17.21 -9.90 3.49
C THR A 134 16.42 -10.49 2.33
N ALA A 135 15.26 -9.91 1.99
CA ALA A 135 14.43 -10.36 0.89
C ALA A 135 15.05 -10.08 -0.50
N CYS A 136 16.01 -9.15 -0.57
CA CYS A 136 16.64 -8.73 -1.82
C CYS A 136 18.12 -9.11 -1.87
N LEU A 137 18.56 -9.68 -3.01
CA LEU A 137 19.97 -10.04 -3.25
C LEU A 137 20.87 -8.85 -3.59
N VAL A 138 20.33 -7.63 -3.60
CA VAL A 138 21.02 -6.38 -3.96
C VAL A 138 20.96 -5.40 -2.79
N GLN A 139 21.94 -4.51 -2.71
CA GLN A 139 21.95 -3.49 -1.66
C GLN A 139 20.81 -2.49 -1.86
N PRO A 140 20.18 -2.01 -0.77
CA PRO A 140 19.12 -1.02 -0.86
C PRO A 140 19.69 0.28 -1.43
N LEU A 141 18.98 0.87 -2.41
CA LEU A 141 19.34 2.18 -2.93
C LEU A 141 19.05 3.27 -1.89
N MET A 142 17.88 3.18 -1.26
CA MET A 142 17.47 4.10 -0.21
C MET A 142 16.45 3.46 0.72
N GLN A 143 16.43 3.92 1.96
CA GLN A 143 15.30 3.73 2.87
C GLN A 143 14.25 4.79 2.57
N ILE A 144 12.98 4.39 2.50
CA ILE A 144 11.87 5.33 2.32
C ILE A 144 11.76 6.16 3.61
N GLU A 145 11.40 7.44 3.50
CA GLU A 145 11.21 8.30 4.67
C GLU A 145 9.88 7.97 5.38
N GLN A 146 9.84 8.09 6.70
CA GLN A 146 8.58 7.90 7.44
C GLN A 146 7.56 8.97 7.05
N ASP A 147 6.28 8.61 7.02
CA ASP A 147 5.18 9.49 6.62
C ASP A 147 5.30 10.07 5.20
N SER A 148 6.16 9.47 4.36
CA SER A 148 6.28 9.84 2.95
C SER A 148 5.39 8.97 2.06
N LEU A 149 4.95 9.56 0.95
CA LEU A 149 4.24 8.86 -0.12
C LEU A 149 5.20 8.65 -1.29
N LEU A 150 5.55 7.40 -1.56
CA LEU A 150 6.26 7.05 -2.78
C LEU A 150 5.26 6.61 -3.84
N ILE A 151 5.38 7.17 -5.04
CA ILE A 151 4.57 6.78 -6.20
C ILE A 151 5.50 6.29 -7.29
N LEU A 152 5.38 5.02 -7.66
CA LEU A 152 5.98 4.48 -8.87
C LEU A 152 4.92 4.46 -9.96
N ARG A 153 5.28 4.87 -11.17
CA ARG A 153 4.41 4.79 -12.35
C ARG A 153 5.14 4.01 -13.42
N SER A 154 4.44 3.06 -14.03
CA SER A 154 4.91 2.49 -15.29
C SER A 154 4.61 3.48 -16.42
N PHE A 155 5.56 3.64 -17.33
CA PHE A 155 5.32 4.34 -18.59
C PHE A 155 5.27 3.30 -19.68
N GLN A 156 4.10 3.04 -20.25
CA GLN A 156 4.00 2.38 -21.55
C GLN A 156 4.06 3.45 -22.64
N LYS A 157 4.97 3.28 -23.59
CA LYS A 157 5.03 4.08 -24.81
C LYS A 157 3.98 3.61 -25.80
#